data_AF-A0A7W5GWH0-F1
#
_entry.id   AF-A0A7W5GWH0-F1
#
_cell.length_a   1.000
_cell.length_b   1.000
_cell.length_c   1.000
_cell.angle_alpha   90.00
_cell.angle_beta   90.00
_cell.angle_gamma   90.00
#
_symmetry.space_group_name_H-M   'P 1'
#
loop_
_entity.id
_entity.type
_entity.pdbx_description
1 polymer ?
#
loop_
_entity_poly.entity_id
_entity_poly.type
_entity_poly.pdbx_seq_one_letter_code
_entity_poly.pdbx_strand_id
1 'polypeptide(L)'
;MKTKQTKSKQQHVKTTKHMNRWRRDFATDLPVIPQGAFVPASECLSDADACTPDTSVVLRGDFDASRFDIETPNLPGKIEVGWDAVGNKLPSLVFRVQCGADMLCWYANPADPYIWRALDVWNQERRLTLSYRPNGEPDILFGSRYQLHQKLEELQFLSTLPKEARAGLTAGYLEAVCAGIVSGEVERKTKSILPAYPRLKNLQACIVRTSETQSVVVNVVDEKPGESFLKAVLRRGVELAAPPGTRH
;
A
#
# COMPACT_ATOMS: atom_id res chain seq x y z
N MET A 1 33.95 53.50 9.58
CA MET A 1 34.30 52.57 10.70
C MET A 1 33.06 51.77 11.09
N LYS A 2 33.16 50.44 10.92
CA LYS A 2 32.36 49.31 11.48
C LYS A 2 30.84 49.48 11.67
N THR A 3 30.09 49.07 10.65
CA THR A 3 28.73 48.52 10.74
C THR A 3 28.75 47.16 11.44
N LYS A 4 27.96 46.98 12.52
CA LYS A 4 27.69 45.66 13.12
C LYS A 4 26.41 45.09 12.51
N GLN A 5 26.56 44.14 11.59
CA GLN A 5 25.52 43.18 11.25
C GLN A 5 25.41 42.16 12.39
N THR A 6 24.24 42.08 13.03
CA THR A 6 23.87 40.95 13.88
C THR A 6 22.87 40.06 13.15
N LYS A 7 23.19 38.77 13.20
CA LYS A 7 22.70 37.69 12.33
C LYS A 7 21.19 37.44 12.43
N SER A 8 20.67 37.07 11.27
CA SER A 8 19.44 36.33 11.00
C SER A 8 19.07 35.32 12.11
N LYS A 9 17.86 35.46 12.65
CA LYS A 9 17.08 34.36 13.21
C LYS A 9 15.83 34.22 12.34
N GLN A 10 15.98 33.59 11.18
CA GLN A 10 14.86 33.12 10.39
C GLN A 10 14.16 31.99 11.13
N GLN A 11 13.02 32.36 11.72
CA GLN A 11 11.75 31.65 11.74
C GLN A 11 11.82 30.12 11.86
N HIS A 12 11.51 29.67 13.07
CA HIS A 12 10.84 28.39 13.31
C HIS A 12 9.71 28.18 12.29
N VAL A 13 9.95 27.30 11.32
CA VAL A 13 8.86 26.71 10.54
C VAL A 13 8.17 25.68 11.42
N LYS A 14 7.14 26.13 12.13
CA LYS A 14 6.11 25.27 12.71
C LYS A 14 5.26 24.71 11.56
N THR A 15 5.66 23.58 11.00
CA THR A 15 4.80 22.77 10.11
C THR A 15 4.70 21.34 10.62
N THR A 16 4.18 21.19 11.85
CA THR A 16 3.83 19.91 12.46
C THR A 16 2.36 19.93 12.87
N LYS A 17 1.45 20.09 11.90
CA LYS A 17 0.02 19.99 12.20
C LYS A 17 -0.86 19.21 11.24
N HIS A 18 -0.32 18.65 10.15
CA HIS A 18 -1.08 17.75 9.27
C HIS A 18 -0.26 16.56 8.75
N MET A 19 0.78 16.12 9.47
CA MET A 19 1.40 14.83 9.15
C MET A 19 0.53 13.72 9.71
N ASN A 20 -0.13 13.03 8.78
CA ASN A 20 -0.79 11.74 8.93
C ASN A 20 -0.25 10.97 10.14
N ARG A 21 -1.13 10.71 11.11
CA ARG A 21 -0.86 9.96 12.32
C ARG A 21 -0.70 8.48 11.97
N TRP A 22 0.34 8.16 11.20
CA TRP A 22 0.71 6.78 10.90
C TRP A 22 0.97 6.04 12.22
N ARG A 23 0.54 4.78 12.30
CA ARG A 23 0.93 3.92 13.43
C ARG A 23 2.45 3.88 13.46
N ARG A 24 3.02 4.26 14.59
CA ARG A 24 4.46 4.16 14.84
C ARG A 24 4.74 2.82 15.48
N ASP A 25 5.82 2.20 15.08
CA ASP A 25 6.31 1.01 15.79
C ASP A 25 6.70 1.42 17.22
N PHE A 26 6.16 0.74 18.22
CA PHE A 26 6.41 1.06 19.63
C PHE A 26 7.87 0.83 20.04
N ALA A 27 8.62 0.00 19.33
CA ALA A 27 10.03 -0.27 19.59
C ALA A 27 10.97 0.72 18.89
N THR A 28 10.58 1.27 17.74
CA THR A 28 11.47 2.08 16.88
C THR A 28 11.01 3.51 16.61
N ASP A 29 9.77 3.88 16.98
CA ASP A 29 9.11 5.18 16.71
C ASP A 29 9.02 5.54 15.21
N LEU A 30 9.21 4.55 14.33
CA LEU A 30 9.22 4.72 12.88
C LEU A 30 7.81 4.67 12.28
N PRO A 31 7.52 5.40 11.19
CA PRO A 31 6.28 5.23 10.45
C PRO A 31 6.19 3.82 9.86
N VAL A 32 5.13 3.12 10.23
CA VAL A 32 4.80 1.80 9.69
C VAL A 32 3.80 1.98 8.56
N ILE A 33 4.14 1.47 7.37
CA ILE A 33 3.19 1.36 6.27
C ILE A 33 2.36 0.10 6.51
N PRO A 34 1.01 0.20 6.54
CA PRO A 34 0.15 -0.97 6.67
C PRO A 34 0.47 -2.02 5.61
N GLN A 35 0.25 -3.29 5.95
CA GLN A 35 0.53 -4.41 5.06
C GLN A 35 -0.79 -5.04 4.61
N GLY A 36 -0.86 -5.34 3.32
CA GLY A 36 -1.83 -6.27 2.78
C GLY A 36 -1.23 -7.66 2.67
N ALA A 37 -2.05 -8.71 2.70
CA ALA A 37 -1.60 -10.08 2.49
C ALA A 37 -2.66 -10.88 1.75
N PHE A 38 -2.21 -11.85 0.95
CA PHE A 38 -3.11 -12.89 0.46
C PHE A 38 -3.41 -13.86 1.59
N VAL A 39 -4.69 -14.14 1.78
CA VAL A 39 -5.20 -15.13 2.72
C VAL A 39 -6.21 -16.04 2.02
N PRO A 40 -6.36 -17.30 2.48
CA PRO A 40 -7.44 -18.17 2.02
C PRO A 40 -8.81 -17.51 2.25
N ALA A 41 -9.74 -17.70 1.32
CA ALA A 41 -11.11 -17.18 1.47
C ALA A 41 -11.81 -17.71 2.74
N SER A 42 -11.50 -18.95 3.15
CA SER A 42 -12.01 -19.57 4.37
C SER A 42 -11.59 -18.85 5.66
N GLU A 43 -10.53 -18.04 5.65
CA GLU A 43 -10.14 -17.23 6.82
C GLU A 43 -10.95 -15.94 6.96
N CYS A 44 -11.70 -15.54 5.92
CA CYS A 44 -12.43 -14.28 5.87
C CYS A 44 -13.96 -14.46 5.82
N LEU A 45 -14.44 -15.63 5.36
CA LEU A 45 -15.86 -15.92 5.25
C LEU A 45 -16.39 -16.55 6.54
N SER A 46 -17.59 -16.16 6.96
CA SER A 46 -18.34 -16.95 7.94
C SER A 46 -18.84 -18.25 7.29
N ASP A 47 -19.08 -19.31 8.08
CA ASP A 47 -19.53 -20.63 7.62
C ASP A 47 -20.74 -20.63 6.66
N ALA A 48 -21.50 -19.53 6.61
CA ALA A 48 -22.66 -19.36 5.73
C ALA A 48 -22.32 -19.14 4.24
N ASP A 49 -21.08 -18.77 3.87
CA ASP A 49 -20.67 -18.44 2.49
C ASP A 49 -19.83 -19.55 1.81
N ALA A 50 -19.96 -20.79 2.27
CA ALA A 50 -19.13 -21.97 1.96
C ALA A 50 -19.03 -22.44 0.48
N CYS A 51 -19.44 -21.62 -0.50
CA CYS A 51 -19.34 -21.93 -1.93
C CYS A 51 -18.07 -21.37 -2.62
N THR A 52 -17.05 -20.95 -1.86
CA THR A 52 -15.77 -20.56 -2.44
C THR A 52 -14.83 -21.76 -2.59
N PRO A 53 -14.23 -21.99 -3.78
CA PRO A 53 -13.18 -22.98 -3.98
C PRO A 53 -12.04 -22.85 -2.94
N ASP A 54 -11.42 -23.98 -2.57
CA ASP A 54 -10.24 -24.00 -1.69
C ASP A 54 -9.04 -23.20 -2.26
N THR A 55 -9.06 -22.90 -3.56
CA THR A 55 -8.06 -22.09 -4.27
C THR A 55 -8.33 -20.59 -4.22
N SER A 56 -9.51 -20.16 -3.77
CA SER A 56 -9.86 -18.75 -3.74
C SER A 56 -8.99 -17.98 -2.76
N VAL A 57 -8.35 -16.92 -3.26
CA VAL A 57 -7.52 -16.02 -2.46
C VAL A 57 -8.25 -14.70 -2.23
N VAL A 58 -8.04 -14.13 -1.05
CA VAL A 58 -8.53 -12.81 -0.67
C VAL A 58 -7.33 -11.93 -0.36
N LEU A 59 -7.31 -10.72 -0.94
CA LEU A 59 -6.31 -9.74 -0.56
C LEU A 59 -6.83 -8.91 0.61
N ARG A 60 -6.35 -9.24 1.82
CA ARG A 60 -6.72 -8.57 3.07
C ARG A 60 -5.78 -7.42 3.37
N GLY A 61 -6.30 -6.28 3.83
CA GLY A 61 -5.53 -5.15 4.34
C GLY A 61 -5.98 -4.71 5.73
N ASP A 62 -5.05 -4.17 6.52
CA ASP A 62 -5.31 -3.63 7.85
C ASP A 62 -5.34 -2.09 7.81
N PHE A 63 -6.53 -1.51 7.83
CA PHE A 63 -6.76 -0.05 7.77
C PHE A 63 -7.42 0.52 9.03
N ASP A 64 -7.37 1.84 9.19
CA ASP A 64 -8.04 2.54 10.29
C ASP A 64 -9.53 2.76 9.96
N ALA A 65 -10.41 2.13 10.77
CA ALA A 65 -11.85 2.13 10.55
C ALA A 65 -12.45 3.52 10.68
N SER A 66 -11.84 4.38 11.51
CA SER A 66 -12.35 5.74 11.72
C SER A 66 -12.22 6.64 10.48
N ARG A 67 -11.43 6.21 9.49
CA ARG A 67 -11.14 6.95 8.25
C ARG A 67 -11.84 6.36 7.03
N PHE A 68 -12.69 5.35 7.22
CA PHE A 68 -13.44 4.72 6.15
C PHE A 68 -14.87 4.51 6.61
N ASP A 69 -15.84 5.12 5.93
CA ASP A 69 -17.24 4.96 6.29
C ASP A 69 -17.74 3.53 5.99
N ILE A 70 -17.80 2.73 7.04
CA ILE A 70 -18.27 1.33 7.05
C ILE A 70 -19.76 1.24 7.39
N GLU A 71 -20.27 2.19 8.18
CA GLU A 71 -21.57 2.09 8.83
C GLU A 71 -22.73 2.51 7.91
N THR A 72 -22.45 3.26 6.84
CA THR A 72 -23.46 3.64 5.85
C THR A 72 -23.98 2.38 5.10
N PRO A 73 -25.25 1.99 5.28
CA PRO A 73 -25.80 0.77 4.67
C PRO A 73 -25.87 0.88 3.14
N ASN A 74 -25.50 -0.19 2.40
CA ASN A 74 -25.51 -0.38 0.92
C ASN A 74 -24.20 -0.20 0.12
N LEU A 75 -23.02 -0.58 0.60
CA LEU A 75 -21.79 -0.46 -0.21
C LEU A 75 -21.49 -1.73 -1.03
N PRO A 76 -21.14 -1.60 -2.32
CA PRO A 76 -19.84 -0.99 -2.61
C PRO A 76 -19.91 0.11 -3.67
N GLY A 77 -19.13 1.16 -3.45
CA GLY A 77 -18.60 1.89 -4.58
C GLY A 77 -17.60 1.01 -5.36
N LYS A 78 -16.92 1.58 -6.34
CA LYS A 78 -16.24 0.78 -7.36
C LYS A 78 -15.05 0.01 -6.76
N ILE A 79 -14.93 -1.26 -7.14
CA ILE A 79 -13.71 -2.04 -6.97
C ILE A 79 -12.97 -2.04 -8.30
N GLU A 80 -11.67 -1.74 -8.27
CA GLU A 80 -10.87 -1.66 -9.49
C GLU A 80 -9.45 -2.18 -9.27
N VAL A 81 -8.91 -2.84 -10.29
CA VAL A 81 -7.46 -3.07 -10.44
C VAL A 81 -6.94 -2.11 -11.50
N GLY A 82 -5.91 -1.35 -11.17
CA GLY A 82 -5.26 -0.47 -12.11
C GLY A 82 -3.77 -0.38 -11.85
N TRP A 83 -3.16 0.66 -12.40
CA TRP A 83 -1.80 1.04 -12.09
C TRP A 83 -1.72 2.49 -11.66
N ASP A 84 -0.68 2.81 -10.90
CA ASP A 84 -0.29 4.18 -10.55
C ASP A 84 1.21 4.38 -10.82
N ALA A 85 1.59 5.59 -11.20
CA ALA A 85 2.98 6.01 -11.37
C ALA A 85 3.45 6.81 -10.15
N VAL A 86 3.38 6.20 -8.97
CA VAL A 86 3.90 6.82 -7.75
C VAL A 86 5.42 6.97 -7.90
N GLY A 87 5.98 8.16 -7.67
CA GLY A 87 7.43 8.37 -7.67
C GLY A 87 8.15 8.33 -9.03
N ASN A 88 7.44 8.45 -10.16
CA ASN A 88 7.98 8.63 -11.54
C ASN A 88 8.94 7.55 -12.09
N LYS A 89 9.21 6.43 -11.40
CA LYS A 89 10.25 5.48 -11.83
C LYS A 89 9.71 4.16 -12.40
N LEU A 90 8.62 3.61 -11.84
CA LEU A 90 8.05 2.32 -12.28
C LEU A 90 6.51 2.31 -12.08
N PRO A 91 5.73 1.72 -12.99
CA PRO A 91 4.31 1.49 -12.75
C PRO A 91 4.15 0.55 -11.56
N SER A 92 3.22 0.86 -10.67
CA SER A 92 2.82 -0.01 -9.56
C SER A 92 1.42 -0.54 -9.82
N LEU A 93 1.17 -1.82 -9.58
CA LEU A 93 -0.21 -2.33 -9.55
C LEU A 93 -0.90 -1.79 -8.31
N VAL A 94 -2.18 -1.53 -8.43
CA VAL A 94 -2.97 -1.06 -7.28
C VAL A 94 -4.40 -1.59 -7.36
N PHE A 95 -4.81 -2.22 -6.27
CA PHE A 95 -6.18 -2.65 -6.03
C PHE A 95 -6.88 -1.57 -5.23
N ARG A 96 -8.10 -1.22 -5.59
CA ARG A 96 -8.84 -0.12 -4.97
C ARG A 96 -10.24 -0.55 -4.61
N VAL A 97 -10.67 -0.15 -3.42
CA VAL A 97 -12.10 -0.09 -3.04
C VAL A 97 -12.40 1.36 -2.74
N GLN A 98 -13.36 1.95 -3.45
CA GLN A 98 -13.87 3.27 -3.12
C GLN A 98 -15.29 3.17 -2.56
N CYS A 99 -15.56 3.84 -1.45
CA CYS A 99 -16.87 4.04 -0.86
C CYS A 99 -17.11 5.55 -0.76
N GLY A 100 -18.06 6.11 -1.52
CA GLY A 100 -18.30 7.54 -1.51
C GLY A 100 -17.01 8.34 -1.77
N ALA A 101 -16.61 9.17 -0.79
CA ALA A 101 -15.39 9.95 -0.85
C ALA A 101 -14.16 9.25 -0.22
N ASP A 102 -14.30 8.04 0.32
CA ASP A 102 -13.22 7.33 1.01
C ASP A 102 -12.68 6.19 0.14
N MET A 103 -11.37 5.95 0.18
CA MET A 103 -10.70 4.94 -0.65
C MET A 103 -9.66 4.14 0.13
N LEU A 104 -9.64 2.84 -0.11
CA LEU A 104 -8.60 1.90 0.33
C LEU A 104 -7.79 1.44 -0.89
N CYS A 105 -6.47 1.47 -0.77
CA CYS A 105 -5.53 1.08 -1.82
C CYS A 105 -4.55 0.02 -1.34
N TRP A 106 -4.41 -1.07 -2.11
CA TRP A 106 -3.35 -2.06 -1.94
C TRP A 106 -2.36 -1.92 -3.08
N TYR A 107 -1.18 -1.38 -2.80
CA TYR A 107 -0.11 -1.28 -3.79
C TYR A 107 0.63 -2.60 -3.90
N ALA A 108 0.84 -3.07 -5.12
CA ALA A 108 1.51 -4.33 -5.42
C ALA A 108 2.63 -4.15 -6.45
N ASN A 109 3.70 -4.92 -6.26
CA ASN A 109 4.84 -4.94 -7.15
C ASN A 109 4.50 -5.72 -8.44
N PRO A 110 4.54 -5.11 -9.63
CA PRO A 110 4.28 -5.85 -10.87
C PRO A 110 5.38 -6.85 -11.24
N ALA A 111 6.57 -6.76 -10.66
CA ALA A 111 7.61 -7.77 -10.86
C ALA A 111 7.35 -9.03 -10.01
N ASP A 112 6.40 -9.01 -9.07
CA ASP A 112 6.22 -10.10 -8.12
C ASP A 112 5.31 -11.21 -8.70
N PRO A 113 5.80 -12.45 -8.88
CA PRO A 113 5.02 -13.55 -9.45
C PRO A 113 3.81 -13.95 -8.62
N TYR A 114 3.82 -13.72 -7.30
CA TYR A 114 2.70 -14.09 -6.43
C TYR A 114 1.49 -13.18 -6.69
N ILE A 115 1.73 -11.92 -7.08
CA ILE A 115 0.66 -11.01 -7.49
C ILE A 115 -0.04 -11.54 -8.74
N TRP A 116 0.72 -11.96 -9.75
CA TRP A 116 0.15 -12.47 -11.01
C TRP A 116 -0.59 -13.79 -10.83
N ARG A 117 -0.08 -14.70 -9.99
CA ARG A 117 -0.83 -15.92 -9.64
C ARG A 117 -2.19 -15.61 -9.03
N ALA A 118 -2.28 -14.60 -8.15
CA ALA A 118 -3.56 -14.19 -7.59
C ALA A 118 -4.49 -13.57 -8.64
N LEU A 119 -3.96 -12.75 -9.55
CA LEU A 119 -4.72 -12.20 -10.68
C LEU A 119 -5.25 -13.31 -11.61
N ASP A 120 -4.45 -14.34 -11.88
CA ASP A 120 -4.84 -15.49 -12.68
C ASP A 120 -5.99 -16.27 -12.02
N VAL A 121 -5.88 -16.54 -10.71
CA VAL A 121 -6.95 -17.18 -9.92
C VAL A 121 -8.24 -16.35 -10.00
N TRP A 122 -8.19 -15.05 -9.71
CA TRP A 122 -9.37 -14.19 -9.81
C TRP A 122 -9.95 -14.10 -11.22
N ASN A 123 -9.11 -14.12 -12.26
CA ASN A 123 -9.57 -14.11 -13.64
C ASN A 123 -10.27 -15.42 -14.03
N GLN A 124 -9.76 -16.56 -13.57
CA GLN A 124 -10.38 -17.87 -13.75
C GLN A 124 -11.72 -17.97 -12.99
N GLU A 125 -11.73 -17.52 -11.74
CA GLU A 125 -12.92 -17.50 -10.87
C GLU A 125 -13.93 -16.38 -11.25
N ARG A 126 -13.55 -15.50 -12.19
CA ARG A 126 -14.31 -14.31 -12.62
C ARG A 126 -14.69 -13.37 -11.47
N ARG A 127 -13.93 -13.43 -10.37
CA ARG A 127 -14.23 -12.75 -9.13
C ARG A 127 -12.94 -12.27 -8.50
N LEU A 128 -12.89 -10.98 -8.19
CA LEU A 128 -11.86 -10.39 -7.36
C LEU A 128 -12.45 -10.11 -5.98
N THR A 129 -11.73 -10.53 -4.95
CA THR A 129 -12.15 -10.38 -3.56
C THR A 129 -11.07 -9.69 -2.74
N LEU A 130 -11.44 -8.57 -2.14
CA LEU A 130 -10.60 -7.79 -1.23
C LEU A 130 -11.23 -7.83 0.15
N SER A 131 -10.41 -7.75 1.19
CA SER A 131 -10.89 -7.71 2.56
C SER A 131 -10.21 -6.61 3.35
N TYR A 132 -10.97 -6.03 4.26
CA TYR A 132 -10.47 -5.08 5.23
C TYR A 132 -10.76 -5.59 6.64
N ARG A 133 -9.74 -5.61 7.52
CA ARG A 133 -9.90 -5.91 8.95
C ARG A 133 -9.90 -4.64 9.82
N PRO A 134 -11.04 -4.19 10.34
CA PRO A 134 -11.11 -3.01 11.18
C PRO A 134 -10.72 -3.33 12.63
N ASN A 135 -9.57 -2.84 13.11
CA ASN A 135 -9.24 -2.79 14.55
C ASN A 135 -9.44 -4.10 15.36
N GLY A 136 -9.35 -5.28 14.75
CA GLY A 136 -9.55 -6.58 15.41
C GLY A 136 -10.98 -7.13 15.35
N GLU A 137 -11.88 -6.41 14.69
CA GLU A 137 -13.22 -6.86 14.31
C GLU A 137 -13.17 -7.89 13.16
N PRO A 138 -14.29 -8.59 12.88
CA PRO A 138 -14.40 -9.47 11.73
C PRO A 138 -14.06 -8.78 10.41
N ASP A 139 -13.56 -9.58 9.46
CA ASP A 139 -13.21 -9.09 8.14
C ASP A 139 -14.44 -8.58 7.37
N ILE A 140 -14.31 -7.40 6.77
CA ILE A 140 -15.28 -6.86 5.81
C ILE A 140 -14.82 -7.27 4.42
N LEU A 141 -15.70 -7.95 3.68
CA LEU A 141 -15.40 -8.48 2.35
C LEU A 141 -16.00 -7.60 1.25
N PHE A 142 -15.19 -7.35 0.23
CA PHE A 142 -15.58 -6.67 -0.99
C PHE A 142 -15.36 -7.59 -2.17
N GLY A 143 -16.40 -7.83 -2.96
CA GLY A 143 -16.34 -8.69 -4.15
C GLY A 143 -16.91 -7.99 -5.37
N SER A 144 -16.26 -8.15 -6.51
CA SER A 144 -16.81 -7.74 -7.81
C SER A 144 -16.46 -8.76 -8.88
N ARG A 145 -17.28 -8.78 -9.94
CA ARG A 145 -16.91 -9.48 -11.17
C ARG A 145 -15.58 -8.92 -11.69
N TYR A 146 -14.72 -9.82 -12.12
CA TYR A 146 -13.38 -9.49 -12.56
C TYR A 146 -13.01 -10.16 -13.89
N GLN A 147 -12.27 -9.42 -14.69
CA GLN A 147 -11.57 -9.89 -15.87
C GLN A 147 -10.26 -9.10 -15.95
N LEU A 148 -9.15 -9.79 -16.18
CA LEU A 148 -7.86 -9.15 -16.35
C LEU A 148 -7.89 -8.27 -17.61
N HIS A 149 -7.53 -7.00 -17.42
CA HIS A 149 -7.53 -6.02 -18.50
C HIS A 149 -6.22 -6.12 -19.29
N GLN A 150 -6.27 -6.09 -20.64
CA GLN A 150 -5.10 -6.27 -21.51
C GLN A 150 -3.90 -5.37 -21.16
N LYS A 151 -4.13 -4.08 -20.87
CA LYS A 151 -3.07 -3.15 -20.42
C LYS A 151 -2.36 -3.57 -19.13
N LEU A 152 -3.02 -4.35 -18.27
CA LEU A 152 -2.36 -4.94 -17.11
C LEU A 152 -1.53 -6.15 -17.52
N GLU A 153 -2.00 -6.99 -18.44
CA GLU A 153 -1.24 -8.14 -18.98
C GLU A 153 0.11 -7.69 -19.57
N GLU A 154 0.18 -6.49 -20.15
CA GLU A 154 1.43 -5.89 -20.62
C GLU A 154 2.48 -5.69 -19.52
N LEU A 155 2.12 -5.72 -18.24
CA LEU A 155 3.05 -5.66 -17.11
C LEU A 155 3.49 -7.05 -16.62
N GLN A 156 2.81 -8.13 -17.04
CA GLN A 156 3.03 -9.49 -16.54
C GLN A 156 4.44 -10.00 -16.85
N PHE A 157 5.04 -9.58 -17.97
CA PHE A 157 6.40 -9.98 -18.34
C PHE A 157 7.44 -9.59 -17.29
N LEU A 158 7.21 -8.56 -16.47
CA LEU A 158 8.13 -8.17 -15.40
C LEU A 158 8.31 -9.31 -14.38
N SER A 159 7.28 -10.12 -14.19
CA SER A 159 7.31 -11.28 -13.29
C SER A 159 8.06 -12.48 -13.84
N THR A 160 8.28 -12.54 -15.16
CA THR A 160 9.00 -13.64 -15.80
C THR A 160 10.51 -13.40 -15.87
N LEU A 161 10.97 -12.20 -15.49
CA LEU A 161 12.39 -11.87 -15.41
C LEU A 161 13.13 -12.74 -14.39
N PRO A 162 14.46 -12.92 -14.55
CA PRO A 162 15.30 -13.60 -13.57
C PRO A 162 15.19 -12.95 -12.19
N LYS A 163 15.32 -13.77 -11.13
CA LYS A 163 15.13 -13.34 -9.73
C LYS A 163 15.97 -12.12 -9.36
N GLU A 164 17.21 -12.03 -9.86
CA GLU A 164 18.13 -10.93 -9.62
C GLU A 164 17.61 -9.62 -10.22
N ALA A 165 17.06 -9.67 -11.43
CA ALA A 165 16.45 -8.52 -12.08
C ALA A 165 15.17 -8.08 -11.34
N ARG A 166 14.35 -9.04 -10.89
CA ARG A 166 13.15 -8.76 -10.08
C ARG A 166 13.49 -8.14 -8.73
N ALA A 167 14.59 -8.53 -8.10
CA ALA A 167 15.05 -7.92 -6.86
C ALA A 167 15.34 -6.42 -7.04
N GLY A 168 16.01 -6.04 -8.14
CA GLY A 168 16.24 -4.63 -8.49
C GLY A 168 14.94 -3.86 -8.73
N LEU A 169 13.99 -4.44 -9.46
CA LEU A 169 12.67 -3.84 -9.69
C LEU A 169 11.86 -3.70 -8.40
N THR A 170 11.91 -4.71 -7.52
CA THR A 170 11.26 -4.71 -6.20
C THR A 170 11.81 -3.58 -5.33
N ALA A 171 13.13 -3.39 -5.31
CA ALA A 171 13.74 -2.28 -4.59
C ALA A 171 13.29 -0.92 -5.13
N GLY A 172 13.25 -0.75 -6.46
CA GLY A 172 12.76 0.49 -7.09
C GLY A 172 11.27 0.75 -6.84
N TYR A 173 10.45 -0.30 -6.87
CA TYR A 173 9.04 -0.25 -6.51
C TYR A 173 8.85 0.22 -5.05
N LEU A 174 9.57 -0.39 -4.10
CA LEU A 174 9.49 -0.03 -2.68
C LEU A 174 9.98 1.41 -2.45
N GLU A 175 11.07 1.83 -3.09
CA GLU A 175 11.57 3.22 -3.01
C GLU A 175 10.47 4.21 -3.39
N ALA A 176 9.79 3.95 -4.51
CA ALA A 176 8.79 4.84 -5.06
C ALA A 176 7.50 4.87 -4.23
N VAL A 177 6.94 3.69 -3.93
CA VAL A 177 5.65 3.57 -3.24
C VAL A 177 5.76 3.99 -1.77
N CYS A 178 6.81 3.58 -1.07
CA CYS A 178 6.98 3.95 0.34
C CYS A 178 7.11 5.46 0.51
N ALA A 179 7.94 6.10 -0.31
CA ALA A 179 8.08 7.55 -0.31
C ALA A 179 6.76 8.24 -0.65
N GLY A 180 6.00 7.71 -1.62
CA GLY A 180 4.71 8.27 -2.01
C GLY A 180 3.64 8.17 -0.93
N ILE A 181 3.59 7.04 -0.20
CA ILE A 181 2.66 6.86 0.93
C ILE A 181 3.06 7.77 2.08
N VAL A 182 4.33 7.74 2.51
CA VAL A 182 4.80 8.49 3.69
C VAL A 182 4.70 10.00 3.47
N SER A 183 5.03 10.50 2.27
CA SER A 183 4.92 11.92 1.93
C SER A 183 3.48 12.41 1.69
N GLY A 184 2.49 11.51 1.71
CA GLY A 184 1.10 11.80 1.35
C GLY A 184 0.90 12.13 -0.13
N GLU A 185 1.87 11.83 -1.01
CA GLU A 185 1.73 12.01 -2.46
C GLU A 185 0.59 11.17 -3.02
N VAL A 186 0.48 9.92 -2.56
CA VAL A 186 -0.60 9.01 -2.95
C VAL A 186 -1.96 9.68 -2.68
N GLU A 187 -2.19 10.14 -1.46
CA GLU A 187 -3.43 10.84 -1.09
C GLU A 187 -3.71 12.08 -1.93
N ARG A 188 -2.67 12.83 -2.31
CA ARG A 188 -2.82 14.04 -3.15
C ARG A 188 -3.05 13.77 -4.64
N LYS A 189 -2.49 12.68 -5.17
CA LYS A 189 -2.46 12.40 -6.62
C LYS A 189 -3.47 11.34 -7.06
N THR A 190 -3.88 10.45 -6.17
CA THR A 190 -4.86 9.41 -6.52
C THR A 190 -6.20 10.05 -6.85
N LYS A 191 -6.73 9.67 -8.01
CA LYS A 191 -8.02 10.15 -8.49
C LYS A 191 -9.13 9.21 -8.03
N SER A 192 -10.30 9.79 -7.82
CA SER A 192 -11.52 9.02 -7.64
C SER A 192 -11.81 8.14 -8.85
N ILE A 193 -12.22 6.90 -8.59
CA ILE A 193 -12.72 5.95 -9.57
C ILE A 193 -14.26 5.98 -9.66
N LEU A 194 -14.91 6.81 -8.83
CA LEU A 194 -16.35 7.09 -8.85
C LEU A 194 -16.63 8.52 -9.34
N PRO A 195 -17.23 8.69 -10.53
CA PRO A 195 -17.54 10.02 -11.06
C PRO A 195 -18.43 10.87 -10.13
N ALA A 196 -19.34 10.24 -9.37
CA ALA A 196 -20.23 10.93 -8.43
C ALA A 196 -19.48 11.54 -7.22
N TYR A 197 -18.26 11.08 -6.94
CA TYR A 197 -17.43 11.54 -5.84
C TYR A 197 -16.05 11.97 -6.36
N PRO A 198 -15.94 13.08 -7.10
CA PRO A 198 -14.70 13.44 -7.80
C PRO A 198 -13.55 13.84 -6.87
N ARG A 199 -13.84 14.13 -5.60
CA ARG A 199 -12.84 14.48 -4.57
C ARG A 199 -12.88 13.43 -3.47
N LEU A 200 -11.71 12.89 -3.16
CA LEU A 200 -11.54 11.98 -2.04
C LEU A 200 -11.42 12.79 -0.74
N LYS A 201 -12.05 12.30 0.32
CA LYS A 201 -11.98 12.83 1.68
C LYS A 201 -10.92 12.10 2.48
N ASN A 202 -10.94 10.77 2.44
CA ASN A 202 -9.92 9.93 3.05
C ASN A 202 -9.35 8.96 2.01
N LEU A 203 -8.02 8.80 2.04
CA LEU A 203 -7.36 7.71 1.35
C LEU A 203 -6.43 6.99 2.32
N GLN A 204 -6.52 5.67 2.33
CA GLN A 204 -5.59 4.81 3.06
C GLN A 204 -4.91 3.86 2.08
N ALA A 205 -3.63 3.60 2.30
CA ALA A 205 -2.81 2.77 1.42
C ALA A 205 -1.97 1.79 2.24
N CYS A 206 -1.87 0.57 1.72
CA CYS A 206 -0.98 -0.47 2.21
C CYS A 206 -0.11 -1.02 1.07
N ILE A 207 0.95 -1.74 1.41
CA ILE A 207 1.77 -2.50 0.46
C ILE A 207 1.41 -3.98 0.58
N VAL A 208 1.27 -4.68 -0.54
CA VAL A 208 0.99 -6.11 -0.56
C VAL A 208 2.26 -6.88 -0.22
N ARG A 209 2.23 -7.58 0.91
CA ARG A 209 3.30 -8.44 1.37
C ARG A 209 3.26 -9.79 0.67
N THR A 210 4.41 -10.20 0.17
CA THR A 210 4.68 -11.53 -0.39
C THR A 210 6.07 -11.98 0.06
N SER A 211 6.52 -13.15 -0.39
CA SER A 211 7.91 -13.56 -0.17
C SER A 211 8.94 -12.73 -0.97
N GLU A 212 8.53 -11.99 -2.02
CA GLU A 212 9.44 -11.09 -2.74
C GLU A 212 9.45 -9.69 -2.14
N THR A 213 8.26 -9.14 -1.85
CA THR A 213 8.12 -7.77 -1.33
C THR A 213 8.44 -7.68 0.15
N GLN A 214 8.13 -8.72 0.94
CA GLN A 214 8.32 -8.80 2.39
C GLN A 214 7.65 -7.67 3.19
N SER A 215 7.74 -7.72 4.53
CA SER A 215 7.19 -6.67 5.41
C SER A 215 8.04 -5.40 5.35
N VAL A 216 7.41 -4.22 5.32
CA VAL A 216 8.11 -2.94 5.17
C VAL A 216 7.98 -2.06 6.41
N VAL A 217 9.10 -1.62 6.98
CA VAL A 217 9.20 -0.59 8.02
C VAL A 217 10.05 0.57 7.51
N VAL A 218 9.56 1.81 7.62
CA VAL A 218 10.25 2.97 7.03
C VAL A 218 11.05 3.74 8.10
N ASN A 219 12.37 3.66 7.99
CA ASN A 219 13.30 4.51 8.71
C ASN A 219 13.33 5.93 8.12
N VAL A 220 12.72 6.91 8.78
CA VAL A 220 12.89 8.33 8.40
C VAL A 220 14.16 8.84 9.06
N VAL A 221 15.22 8.99 8.27
CA VAL A 221 16.49 9.56 8.73
C VAL A 221 16.62 10.97 8.16
N ASP A 222 17.00 11.94 8.98
CA ASP A 222 17.38 13.28 8.50
C ASP A 222 18.46 13.14 7.42
N GLU A 223 18.17 13.64 6.22
CA GLU A 223 19.11 13.60 5.09
C GLU A 223 20.44 14.25 5.51
N LYS A 224 21.54 13.50 5.41
CA LYS A 224 22.86 14.13 5.35
C LYS A 224 22.99 14.81 3.98
N PRO A 225 23.49 16.05 3.90
CA PRO A 225 23.73 16.71 2.63
C PRO A 225 24.56 15.81 1.69
N GLY A 226 23.98 15.41 0.55
CA GLY A 226 24.63 14.57 -0.46
C GLY A 226 24.46 13.06 -0.32
N GLU A 227 23.73 12.55 0.70
CA GLU A 227 23.34 11.14 0.78
C GLU A 227 21.94 10.96 0.16
N SER A 228 21.80 10.15 -0.88
CA SER A 228 20.47 9.84 -1.41
C SER A 228 19.68 9.02 -0.39
N PHE A 229 18.37 9.27 -0.30
CA PHE A 229 17.41 8.44 0.46
C PHE A 229 17.68 6.94 0.26
N LEU A 230 18.03 6.54 -0.97
CA LEU A 230 18.44 5.19 -1.34
C LEU A 230 19.64 4.65 -0.54
N LYS A 231 20.71 5.44 -0.39
CA LYS A 231 21.91 5.02 0.38
C LYS A 231 21.60 4.93 1.87
N ALA A 232 20.75 5.81 2.40
CA ALA A 232 20.34 5.77 3.80
C ALA A 232 19.47 4.54 4.11
N VAL A 233 18.49 4.24 3.24
CA VAL A 233 17.57 3.09 3.36
C VAL A 233 18.26 1.76 3.07
N LEU A 234 19.10 1.66 2.03
CA LEU A 234 19.81 0.41 1.68
C LEU A 234 20.97 0.10 2.64
N ARG A 235 21.67 1.10 3.20
CA ARG A 235 22.77 0.88 4.14
C ARG A 235 22.29 0.43 5.52
N ARG A 236 21.11 0.87 5.95
CA ARG A 236 20.55 0.57 7.28
C ARG A 236 19.50 -0.53 7.25
N GLY A 237 19.06 -0.93 6.06
CA GLY A 237 17.92 -1.82 5.87
C GLY A 237 16.60 -1.07 6.01
N VAL A 238 15.64 -1.41 5.15
CA VAL A 238 14.27 -1.58 5.63
C VAL A 238 14.38 -2.71 6.65
N GLU A 239 14.26 -2.43 7.94
CA GLU A 239 14.18 -3.52 8.89
C GLU A 239 12.88 -4.26 8.60
N LEU A 240 13.04 -5.41 7.93
CA LEU A 240 12.02 -6.43 7.81
C LEU A 240 11.61 -6.75 9.24
N ALA A 241 10.43 -6.29 9.67
CA ALA A 241 9.92 -6.62 10.99
C ALA A 241 9.91 -8.15 11.11
N ALA A 242 10.84 -8.70 11.88
CA ALA A 242 10.75 -10.08 12.30
C ALA A 242 9.46 -10.18 13.13
N PRO A 243 8.68 -11.27 12.96
CA PRO A 243 7.49 -11.46 13.77
C PRO A 243 7.85 -11.35 15.26
N PRO A 244 6.98 -10.78 16.10
CA PRO A 244 7.22 -10.73 17.54
C PRO A 244 7.43 -12.17 18.04
N GLY A 245 8.68 -12.52 18.41
CA GLY A 245 9.00 -13.84 18.95
C GLY A 245 10.37 -14.43 18.57
N THR A 246 11.07 -13.95 17.54
CA THR A 246 12.41 -14.49 17.19
C THR A 246 13.52 -13.63 17.79
N ARG A 247 13.99 -14.02 18.98
CA ARG A 247 15.36 -13.71 19.44
C ARG A 247 16.28 -14.83 18.96
N HIS A 248 17.40 -14.46 18.34
CA HIS A 248 18.64 -15.23 18.45
C HIS A 248 19.54 -14.51 19.44
#